data_AF-A0A536UIC3-F1
#
_entry.id   AF-A0A536UIC3-F1
#
_cell.length_a   1.000
_cell.length_b   1.000
_cell.length_c   1.000
_cell.angle_alpha   90.00
_cell.angle_beta   90.00
_cell.angle_gamma   90.00
#
_symmetry.space_group_name_H-M   'P 1'
#
loop_
_entity.id
_entity.type
_entity.pdbx_description
1 polymer ?
#
loop_
_entity_poly.entity_id
_entity_poly.type
_entity_poly.pdbx_seq_one_letter_code
_entity_poly.pdbx_strand_id
1 'polypeptide(L)' 'MITKELVTSESPTSEKAIVSSELATKFASEKETPYTRWVKNEGLEIISGLHVPNLHTVELKPWPRRGGRGVFINH' A
#
# COMPACT_ATOMS: atom_id res chain seq x y z
N MET A 1 -2.29 -22.49 -45.83
CA MET A 1 -2.49 -22.38 -44.37
C MET A 1 -1.69 -21.19 -43.89
N ILE A 2 -2.35 -20.05 -43.66
CA ILE A 2 -1.72 -18.77 -43.29
C ILE A 2 -1.88 -18.62 -41.77
N THR A 3 -0.78 -18.64 -41.03
CA THR A 3 -0.77 -18.43 -39.58
C THR A 3 -0.88 -16.95 -39.28
N LYS A 4 -1.97 -16.56 -38.64
CA LYS A 4 -2.29 -15.20 -38.19
C LYS A 4 -1.27 -14.73 -37.13
N GLU A 5 -0.82 -13.50 -37.31
CA GLU A 5 0.06 -12.77 -36.40
C GLU A 5 -0.55 -12.63 -35.01
N LEU A 6 0.32 -12.77 -34.01
CA LEU A 6 0.04 -12.63 -32.59
C LEU A 6 -0.23 -11.15 -32.30
N VAL A 7 -1.50 -10.79 -32.06
CA VAL A 7 -1.86 -9.50 -31.47
C VAL A 7 -1.32 -9.48 -30.04
N THR A 8 -0.22 -8.76 -29.82
CA THR A 8 0.24 -8.38 -28.49
C THR A 8 -0.75 -7.34 -27.96
N SER A 9 -1.60 -7.73 -27.00
CA SER A 9 -2.43 -6.81 -26.24
C SER A 9 -1.54 -6.05 -25.26
N GLU A 10 -1.08 -4.87 -25.68
CA GLU A 10 -0.48 -3.88 -24.79
C GLU A 10 -1.57 -3.44 -23.78
N SER A 11 -1.30 -3.65 -22.49
CA SER A 11 -2.22 -3.26 -21.42
C SER A 11 -2.27 -1.73 -21.33
N PRO A 12 -3.45 -1.07 -21.29
CA PRO A 12 -3.50 0.37 -21.32
C PRO A 12 -2.86 0.95 -20.05
N THR A 13 -1.77 1.70 -20.26
CA THR A 13 -1.15 2.58 -19.28
C THR A 13 -2.20 3.42 -18.56
N SER A 14 -2.22 3.32 -17.23
CA SER A 14 -3.08 4.11 -16.33
C SER A 14 -2.92 5.60 -16.63
N GLU A 15 -3.89 6.16 -17.36
CA GLU A 15 -4.02 7.59 -17.59
C GLU A 15 -4.36 8.25 -16.23
N LYS A 16 -3.52 9.19 -15.78
CA LYS A 16 -3.71 9.87 -14.49
C LYS A 16 -4.99 10.70 -14.54
N ALA A 17 -6.05 10.21 -13.91
CA ALA A 17 -7.29 10.96 -13.72
C ALA A 17 -7.00 12.26 -12.94
N ILE A 18 -7.25 13.40 -13.57
CA ILE A 18 -7.09 14.72 -12.96
C ILE A 18 -8.32 14.98 -12.08
N VAL A 19 -8.18 14.78 -10.78
CA VAL A 19 -9.22 15.08 -9.78
C VAL A 19 -9.10 16.52 -9.29
N SER A 20 -10.23 17.21 -9.12
CA SER A 20 -10.30 18.56 -8.53
C SER A 20 -9.73 18.59 -7.12
N SER A 21 -9.01 19.66 -6.77
CA SER A 21 -8.43 19.88 -5.44
C SER A 21 -9.48 19.81 -4.31
N GLU A 22 -10.71 20.24 -4.57
CA GLU A 22 -11.82 20.19 -3.62
C GLU A 22 -12.20 18.73 -3.28
N LEU A 23 -12.25 17.86 -4.30
CA LEU A 23 -12.54 16.44 -4.10
C LEU A 23 -11.39 15.74 -3.37
N ALA A 24 -10.14 16.02 -3.76
CA ALA A 24 -8.97 15.45 -3.09
C ALA A 24 -8.93 15.80 -1.59
N THR A 25 -9.35 17.01 -1.23
CA THR A 25 -9.42 17.45 0.17
C THR A 25 -10.49 16.69 0.97
N LYS A 26 -11.66 16.42 0.35
CA LYS A 26 -12.75 15.65 1.01
C LYS A 26 -12.35 14.19 1.31
N PHE A 27 -11.53 13.58 0.45
CA PHE A 27 -11.03 12.21 0.65
C PHE A 27 -9.71 12.14 1.46
N ALA A 28 -9.15 13.28 1.88
CA ALA A 28 -7.90 13.29 2.64
C ALA A 28 -8.07 12.68 4.04
N SER A 29 -9.24 12.85 4.68
CA SER A 29 -9.52 12.34 6.02
C SER A 29 -9.84 10.85 6.07
N GLU A 30 -10.23 10.24 4.94
CA GLU A 30 -10.68 8.84 4.90
C GLU A 30 -9.54 7.81 4.91
N LYS A 31 -8.30 8.26 4.69
CA LYS A 31 -7.15 7.36 4.59
C LYS A 31 -6.60 6.88 5.95
N GLU A 32 -6.90 7.57 7.05
CA GLU A 32 -6.35 7.24 8.36
C GLU A 32 -7.44 6.81 9.35
N THR A 33 -7.39 5.54 9.75
CA THR A 33 -8.28 4.99 10.79
C THR A 33 -7.69 5.20 12.19
N PRO A 34 -8.50 5.22 13.26
CA PRO A 34 -8.00 5.27 14.64
C PRO A 34 -6.96 4.18 14.94
N TYR A 35 -7.11 3.00 14.33
CA TYR A 35 -6.17 1.90 14.50
C TYR A 35 -4.82 2.19 13.84
N THR A 36 -4.81 2.67 12.59
CA THR A 36 -3.56 3.07 11.93
C THR A 36 -2.84 4.22 12.67
N ARG A 37 -3.61 5.13 13.30
CA ARG A 37 -3.04 6.19 14.14
C ARG A 37 -2.39 5.64 15.41
N TRP A 38 -3.04 4.69 16.08
CA TRP A 38 -2.46 4.01 17.23
C TRP A 38 -1.17 3.25 16.85
N VAL A 39 -1.17 2.52 15.74
CA VAL A 39 0.03 1.80 15.25
C VAL A 39 1.20 2.76 14.99
N LYS A 40 0.95 3.91 14.38
CA LYS A 40 1.97 4.95 14.19
C LYS A 40 2.51 5.47 15.53
N ASN A 41 1.63 5.68 16.51
CA ASN A 41 2.03 6.14 17.85
C ASN A 41 2.88 5.08 18.60
N GLU A 42 2.74 3.80 18.27
CA GLU A 42 3.62 2.73 18.78
C GLU A 42 5.03 2.75 18.14
N GLY A 43 5.26 3.61 17.14
CA GLY A 43 6.53 3.73 16.41
C GLY A 43 6.71 2.69 15.31
N LEU A 44 5.64 1.98 14.95
CA LEU A 44 5.67 0.94 13.92
C LEU A 44 5.46 1.53 12.53
N GLU A 45 6.19 0.97 11.58
CA GLU A 45 5.95 1.23 10.16
C GLU A 45 4.73 0.44 9.66
N ILE A 46 3.91 1.09 8.84
CA ILE A 46 2.71 0.51 8.26
C ILE A 46 2.97 0.21 6.79
N ILE A 47 2.98 -1.07 6.46
CA ILE A 47 2.98 -1.56 5.08
C ILE A 47 1.53 -1.76 4.67
N SER A 48 1.03 -0.88 3.81
CA SER A 48 -0.29 -1.06 3.20
C SER A 48 -0.17 -2.04 2.03
N GLY A 49 -0.62 -3.28 2.22
CA GLY A 49 -0.50 -4.30 1.18
C GLY A 49 -1.29 -5.57 1.47
N LEU A 50 -1.95 -6.09 0.44
CA LEU A 50 -2.67 -7.38 0.48
C LEU A 50 -1.71 -8.57 0.51
N HIS A 51 -0.48 -8.40 0.02
CA HIS A 51 0.49 -9.49 -0.12
C HIS A 51 1.94 -9.01 0.04
N VAL A 52 2.68 -9.69 0.91
CA VAL A 52 4.14 -9.55 1.05
C VAL A 52 4.78 -10.90 0.68
N PRO A 53 5.54 -10.99 -0.42
CA PRO A 53 6.07 -12.27 -0.92
C PRO A 53 7.01 -13.00 0.04
N ASN A 54 7.77 -12.26 0.86
CA ASN A 54 8.67 -12.82 1.85
C ASN A 54 8.73 -11.92 3.09
N LEU A 55 8.36 -12.46 4.25
CA LEU A 55 8.37 -11.73 5.52
C LEU A 55 9.78 -11.56 6.11
N HIS A 56 10.74 -12.41 5.74
CA HIS A 56 12.11 -12.34 6.25
C HIS A 56 12.89 -11.13 5.73
N THR A 57 12.44 -10.54 4.63
CA THR A 57 13.08 -9.38 4.02
C THR A 57 12.52 -8.06 4.51
N VAL A 58 11.48 -8.09 5.36
CA VAL A 58 10.80 -6.87 5.81
C VAL A 58 11.60 -6.21 6.93
N GLU A 59 11.79 -4.90 6.81
CA GLU A 59 12.45 -4.11 7.85
C GLU A 59 11.60 -4.04 9.11
N LEU A 60 12.22 -4.34 10.26
CA LEU A 60 11.54 -4.35 11.55
C LEU A 60 12.08 -3.21 12.41
N LYS A 61 11.18 -2.37 12.91
CA LYS A 61 11.52 -1.28 13.84
C LYS A 61 11.36 -1.74 15.29
N PRO A 62 12.13 -1.18 16.24
CA PRO A 62 11.92 -1.47 17.66
C PRO A 62 10.46 -1.21 18.07
N TRP A 63 9.87 -2.16 18.81
CA TRP A 63 8.53 -2.07 19.35
C TRP A 63 8.59 -2.07 20.89
N PRO A 64 8.66 -0.89 21.52
CA PRO A 64 8.93 -0.76 22.95
C PRO A 64 7.93 -1.53 23.82
N ARG A 65 6.64 -1.51 23.46
CA ARG A 65 5.57 -2.17 24.21
C ARG A 65 5.73 -3.69 24.30
N ARG A 66 6.35 -4.32 23.29
CA ARG A 66 6.51 -5.77 23.17
C ARG A 66 7.94 -6.23 23.46
N GLY A 67 8.88 -5.31 23.64
CA GLY A 67 10.29 -5.62 23.90
C GLY A 67 11.02 -6.28 22.72
N GLY A 68 10.45 -6.19 21.51
CA GLY A 68 10.98 -6.81 20.30
C GLY A 68 11.09 -5.84 19.14
N ARG A 69 11.28 -6.34 17.92
CA ARG A 69 11.14 -5.55 16.68
C ARG A 69 9.90 -6.01 15.92
N GLY A 70 9.24 -5.09 15.24
CA GLY A 70 8.02 -5.38 14.51
C GLY A 70 7.74 -4.40 13.38
N VAL A 71 6.76 -4.76 12.57
CA VAL A 71 6.19 -3.98 11.47
C VAL A 71 4.72 -4.33 11.39
N PHE A 72 3.87 -3.38 11.01
CA PHE A 72 2.43 -3.61 10.86
C PHE A 72 2.09 -3.73 9.37
N ILE A 73 1.39 -4.79 9.00
CA ILE A 73 0.88 -5.00 7.64
C ILE A 73 -0.62 -4.80 7.67
N ASN A 74 -1.10 -3.80 6.95
CA ASN A 74 -2.52 -3.50 6.82
C ASN A 74 -3.06 -4.11 5.52
N HIS A 75 -4.14 -4.89 5.64
CA HIS A 75 -4.87 -5.45 4.50
C HIS A 75 -5.75 -4.40 3.83
#